data_AF-G0WKP4-F1
#
_entry.id   AF-G0WKP4-F1
#
_cell.length_a   1.000
_cell.length_b   1.000
_cell.length_c   1.000
_cell.angle_alpha   90.00
_cell.angle_beta   90.00
_cell.angle_gamma   90.00
#
_symmetry.space_group_name_H-M   'P 1'
#
loop_
_entity.id
_entity.type
_entity.pdbx_description
1 polymer ?
#
loop_
_entity_poly.entity_id
_entity_poly.type
_entity_poly.pdbx_seq_one_letter_code
_entity_poly.pdbx_strand_id
1 'polypeptide(L)'
;MSKNVKTIKELADELGTNKTRISRIINKNSIPTQKIKNKIVLEDNSVSLIRQYFKNETVSILRTELDKAHSHIEKLSNLLDQQQRLALQDKKLLEEYKAENDSLKALKIPAEGSQAEQAGNQPQAELEALKSEIKALNDKIKGQEQLNNQVSKKWYKFWK
;
A
#
# COMPACT_ATOMS: atom_id res chain seq x y z
N MET A 1 49.67 5.98 -28.62
CA MET A 1 48.52 5.89 -27.68
C MET A 1 47.64 4.73 -28.11
N SER A 2 47.61 3.62 -27.38
CA SER A 2 46.65 2.55 -27.66
C SER A 2 45.24 3.09 -27.39
N LYS A 3 44.37 3.08 -28.40
CA LYS A 3 42.95 3.42 -28.19
C LYS A 3 42.35 2.37 -27.26
N ASN A 4 41.84 2.81 -26.11
CA ASN A 4 41.07 1.94 -25.24
C ASN A 4 39.73 1.68 -25.93
N VAL A 5 39.46 0.43 -26.28
CA VAL A 5 38.25 0.02 -27.00
C VAL A 5 37.61 -1.14 -26.27
N LYS A 6 36.30 -1.10 -26.08
CA LYS A 6 35.53 -2.17 -25.44
C LYS A 6 34.72 -2.92 -26.47
N THR A 7 34.67 -4.24 -26.37
CA THR A 7 33.74 -5.05 -27.16
C THR A 7 32.31 -4.91 -26.62
N ILE A 8 31.32 -5.17 -27.48
CA ILE A 8 29.91 -5.26 -27.07
C ILE A 8 29.72 -6.30 -25.94
N LYS A 9 30.51 -7.38 -25.94
CA LYS A 9 30.45 -8.40 -24.90
C LYS A 9 30.86 -7.84 -23.54
N GLU A 10 32.03 -7.21 -23.46
CA GLU A 10 32.54 -6.66 -22.20
C GLU A 10 31.60 -5.58 -21.65
N LEU A 11 31.05 -4.73 -22.51
CA LEU A 11 30.08 -3.72 -22.08
C LEU A 11 28.76 -4.33 -21.60
N ALA A 12 28.31 -5.41 -22.25
CA ALA A 12 27.10 -6.12 -21.82
C ALA A 12 27.31 -6.78 -20.44
N ASP A 13 28.44 -7.46 -20.25
CA ASP A 13 28.79 -8.10 -18.98
C ASP A 13 28.92 -7.04 -17.85
N GLU A 14 29.53 -5.89 -18.13
CA GLU A 14 29.67 -4.79 -17.15
C GLU A 14 28.33 -4.14 -16.78
N LEU A 15 27.43 -3.97 -17.75
CA LEU A 15 26.11 -3.38 -17.53
C LEU A 15 25.07 -4.41 -17.08
N GLY A 16 25.47 -5.66 -16.81
CA GLY A 16 24.56 -6.73 -16.38
C GLY A 16 23.45 -7.03 -17.39
N THR A 17 23.76 -6.94 -18.69
CA THR A 17 22.80 -7.07 -19.78
C THR A 17 23.32 -8.03 -20.86
N ASN A 18 22.52 -8.29 -21.90
CA ASN A 18 22.93 -9.09 -23.06
C ASN A 18 23.44 -8.22 -24.23
N LYS A 19 24.25 -8.85 -25.09
CA LYS A 19 24.82 -8.24 -26.30
C LYS A 19 23.74 -7.68 -27.22
N THR A 20 22.61 -8.38 -27.35
CA THR A 20 21.51 -8.00 -28.23
C THR A 20 20.89 -6.66 -27.83
N ARG A 21 20.77 -6.39 -26.52
CA ARG A 21 20.27 -5.11 -26.00
C ARG A 21 21.23 -3.98 -26.30
N ILE A 22 22.54 -4.19 -26.10
CA ILE A 22 23.56 -3.23 -26.48
C ILE A 22 23.51 -2.94 -27.99
N SER A 23 23.45 -3.99 -28.83
CA SER A 23 23.33 -3.82 -30.29
C SER A 23 22.07 -3.06 -30.70
N ARG A 24 20.92 -3.31 -30.05
CA ARG A 24 19.70 -2.53 -30.28
C ARG A 24 19.87 -1.06 -29.96
N ILE A 25 20.51 -0.73 -28.84
CA ILE A 25 20.77 0.66 -28.43
C ILE A 25 21.70 1.34 -29.42
N ILE A 26 22.77 0.65 -29.85
CA ILE A 26 23.69 1.14 -30.87
C ILE A 26 22.94 1.49 -32.16
N ASN A 27 22.13 0.56 -32.67
CA ASN A 27 21.39 0.75 -33.92
C ASN A 27 20.33 1.86 -33.81
N LYS A 28 19.61 1.91 -32.69
CA LYS A 28 18.53 2.90 -32.45
C LYS A 28 19.06 4.32 -32.33
N ASN A 29 20.24 4.49 -31.72
CA ASN A 29 20.84 5.81 -31.48
C ASN A 29 21.99 6.11 -32.44
N SER A 30 22.16 5.32 -33.50
CA SER A 30 23.21 5.48 -34.52
C SER A 30 24.61 5.67 -33.91
N ILE A 31 24.94 4.88 -32.88
CA ILE A 31 26.20 5.01 -32.14
C ILE A 31 27.35 4.48 -33.00
N PRO A 32 28.46 5.24 -33.16
CA PRO A 32 29.57 4.80 -33.98
C PRO A 32 30.25 3.56 -33.38
N THR A 33 30.57 2.60 -34.25
CA THR A 33 31.28 1.36 -33.90
C THR A 33 32.43 1.13 -34.87
N GLN A 34 33.43 0.38 -34.44
CA GLN A 34 34.56 -0.04 -35.29
C GLN A 34 34.61 -1.56 -35.35
N LYS A 35 35.02 -2.09 -36.50
CA LYS A 35 35.25 -3.52 -36.67
C LYS A 35 36.75 -3.79 -36.66
N ILE A 36 37.22 -4.54 -35.66
CA ILE A 36 38.62 -4.98 -35.58
C ILE A 36 38.63 -6.50 -35.73
N LYS A 37 39.28 -6.99 -36.80
CA LYS A 37 39.25 -8.41 -37.21
C LYS A 37 37.80 -8.88 -37.40
N ASN A 38 37.30 -9.78 -36.56
CA ASN A 38 35.93 -10.30 -36.58
C ASN A 38 35.09 -9.85 -35.36
N LYS A 39 35.48 -8.78 -34.67
CA LYS A 39 34.77 -8.26 -33.50
C LYS A 39 34.38 -6.80 -33.68
N ILE A 40 33.18 -6.46 -33.21
CA ILE A 40 32.73 -5.07 -33.10
C ILE A 40 33.24 -4.51 -31.77
N VAL A 41 33.92 -3.38 -31.84
CA VAL A 41 34.45 -2.63 -30.72
C VAL A 41 33.87 -1.21 -30.69
N LEU A 42 33.84 -0.64 -29.50
CA LEU A 42 33.30 0.67 -29.18
C LEU A 42 34.43 1.52 -28.61
N GLU A 43 34.51 2.76 -29.09
CA GLU A 43 35.36 3.78 -28.48
C GLU A 43 34.71 4.32 -27.19
N ASP A 44 35.50 4.97 -26.34
CA ASP A 44 35.06 5.45 -25.03
C ASP A 44 33.84 6.38 -25.09
N ASN A 45 33.72 7.21 -26.13
CA ASN A 45 32.54 8.07 -26.33
C ASN A 45 31.28 7.23 -26.57
N SER A 46 31.35 6.23 -27.46
CA SER A 46 30.24 5.31 -27.72
C SER A 46 29.82 4.54 -26.47
N VAL A 47 30.80 4.08 -25.68
CA VAL A 47 30.54 3.43 -24.38
C VAL A 47 29.83 4.39 -23.42
N SER A 48 30.25 5.65 -23.36
CA SER A 48 29.67 6.67 -22.47
C SER A 48 28.22 6.99 -22.84
N LEU A 49 27.92 7.13 -24.13
CA LEU A 49 26.56 7.33 -24.64
C LEU A 49 25.64 6.16 -24.26
N ILE A 50 26.12 4.93 -24.40
CA ILE A 50 25.35 3.73 -24.02
C ILE A 50 25.06 3.76 -22.51
N ARG A 51 26.06 4.04 -21.67
CA ARG A 51 25.86 4.15 -20.20
C ARG A 51 24.82 5.20 -19.85
N GLN A 52 24.88 6.36 -20.49
CA GLN A 52 23.93 7.44 -20.26
C GLN A 52 22.50 7.01 -20.65
N TYR A 53 22.34 6.31 -21.77
CA TYR A 53 21.05 5.77 -22.19
C TYR A 53 20.46 4.85 -21.11
N PHE A 54 21.24 3.90 -20.59
CA PHE A 54 20.78 2.99 -19.53
C PHE A 54 20.38 3.76 -18.27
N LYS A 55 21.19 4.72 -17.83
CA LYS A 55 20.87 5.57 -16.67
C LYS A 55 19.54 6.30 -16.87
N ASN A 56 19.34 6.92 -18.03
CA ASN A 56 18.12 7.65 -18.34
C ASN A 56 16.89 6.72 -18.43
N GLU A 57 17.05 5.54 -19.02
CA GLU A 57 16.00 4.53 -19.08
C GLU A 57 15.58 4.07 -17.68
N THR A 58 16.55 3.74 -16.81
CA THR A 58 16.29 3.37 -15.42
C THR A 58 15.60 4.49 -14.65
N VAL A 59 16.09 5.73 -14.77
CA VAL A 59 15.47 6.89 -14.10
C VAL A 59 14.03 7.10 -14.57
N SER A 60 13.77 6.96 -15.87
CA SER A 60 12.42 7.08 -16.44
C SER A 60 11.47 6.03 -15.86
N ILE A 61 11.89 4.76 -15.82
CA ILE A 61 11.11 3.67 -15.25
C ILE A 61 10.81 3.95 -13.78
N LEU A 62 11.84 4.24 -12.97
CA LEU A 62 11.69 4.52 -11.55
C LEU A 62 10.76 5.71 -11.30
N ARG A 63 10.81 6.75 -12.13
CA ARG A 63 9.90 7.90 -12.01
C ARG A 63 8.45 7.50 -12.26
N THR A 64 8.18 6.69 -13.30
CA THR A 64 6.82 6.21 -13.56
C THR A 64 6.29 5.28 -12.46
N GLU A 65 7.15 4.47 -11.86
CA GLU A 65 6.78 3.62 -10.71
C GLU A 65 6.51 4.45 -9.46
N LEU A 66 7.33 5.48 -9.21
CA LEU A 66 7.14 6.43 -8.11
C LEU A 66 5.82 7.19 -8.26
N ASP A 67 5.49 7.68 -9.46
CA ASP A 67 4.24 8.38 -9.72
C ASP A 67 3.02 7.47 -9.49
N LYS A 68 3.10 6.19 -9.87
CA LYS A 68 2.06 5.19 -9.57
C LYS A 68 1.91 4.94 -8.08
N ALA A 69 3.03 4.82 -7.35
CA ALA A 69 3.03 4.62 -5.91
C ALA A 69 2.40 5.83 -5.19
N HIS A 70 2.75 7.05 -5.58
CA HIS A 70 2.15 8.27 -5.05
C HIS A 70 0.64 8.33 -5.31
N SER A 71 0.19 8.01 -6.54
CA SER A 71 -1.24 7.96 -6.85
C SER A 71 -1.98 6.91 -6.01
N HIS A 72 -1.36 5.77 -5.71
CA HIS A 72 -1.95 4.77 -4.84
C HIS A 72 -2.04 5.24 -3.38
N ILE A 73 -0.99 5.88 -2.86
CA ILE A 73 -0.96 6.46 -1.52
C ILE A 73 -2.05 7.52 -1.37
N GLU A 74 -2.23 8.40 -2.36
CA GLU A 74 -3.27 9.43 -2.34
C GLU A 74 -4.68 8.81 -2.27
N LYS A 75 -4.95 7.77 -3.06
CA LYS A 75 -6.23 7.03 -3.01
C LYS A 75 -6.48 6.39 -1.65
N LEU A 76 -5.47 5.77 -1.06
CA LEU A 76 -5.58 5.17 0.28
C LEU A 76 -5.80 6.23 1.35
N SER A 77 -5.11 7.37 1.28
CA SER A 77 -5.31 8.50 2.18
C SER A 77 -6.74 9.02 2.13
N ASN A 78 -7.28 9.22 0.93
CA ASN A 78 -8.65 9.69 0.74
C ASN A 78 -9.69 8.68 1.29
N LEU A 79 -9.47 7.38 1.08
CA LEU A 79 -10.35 6.34 1.61
C LEU A 79 -10.32 6.30 3.15
N LEU A 80 -9.14 6.45 3.75
CA LEU A 80 -8.99 6.52 5.20
C LEU A 80 -9.73 7.73 5.78
N ASP A 81 -9.59 8.89 5.15
CA ASP A 81 -10.29 10.11 5.56
C ASP A 81 -11.82 9.94 5.44
N GLN A 82 -12.30 9.29 4.38
CA GLN A 82 -13.72 8.95 4.23
C GLN A 82 -14.20 8.02 5.35
N GLN A 83 -13.44 6.97 5.67
CA GLN A 83 -13.77 6.04 6.74
C GLN A 83 -13.82 6.73 8.11
N GLN A 84 -12.89 7.64 8.39
CA GLN A 84 -12.90 8.44 9.62
C GLN A 84 -14.14 9.34 9.72
N ARG A 85 -14.54 9.98 8.61
CA ARG A 85 -15.75 10.82 8.57
C ARG A 85 -17.02 10.00 8.84
N LEU A 86 -17.14 8.82 8.22
CA LEU A 86 -18.27 7.91 8.44
C LEU A 86 -18.32 7.44 9.90
N ALA A 87 -17.18 7.05 10.48
CA ALA A 87 -17.11 6.65 11.88
C ALA A 87 -17.57 7.77 12.85
N LEU A 88 -17.28 9.04 12.53
CA LEU A 88 -17.77 10.17 13.30
C LEU A 88 -19.29 10.38 13.15
N GLN A 89 -19.85 10.14 11.97
CA GLN A 89 -21.29 10.19 11.74
C GLN A 89 -22.02 9.08 12.49
N ASP A 90 -21.53 7.84 12.41
CA ASP A 90 -22.09 6.70 13.13
C ASP A 90 -22.04 6.92 14.65
N LYS A 91 -20.95 7.50 15.16
CA LYS A 91 -20.83 7.84 16.58
C LYS A 91 -21.92 8.83 17.03
N LYS A 92 -22.20 9.87 16.24
CA LYS A 92 -23.25 10.85 16.57
C LYS A 92 -24.63 10.21 16.56
N LEU A 93 -24.92 9.39 15.55
CA LEU A 93 -26.19 8.69 15.44
C LEU A 93 -26.42 7.74 16.62
N LEU A 94 -25.39 7.03 17.08
CA LEU A 94 -25.46 6.18 18.27
C LEU A 94 -25.72 6.99 19.55
N GLU A 95 -25.17 8.19 19.66
CA GLU A 95 -25.40 9.09 20.79
C GLU A 95 -26.85 9.61 20.80
N GLU A 96 -27.38 9.99 19.64
CA GLU A 96 -28.79 10.37 19.45
C GLU A 96 -29.75 9.22 19.82
N TYR A 97 -29.52 8.01 19.31
CA TYR A 97 -30.33 6.84 19.67
C TYR A 97 -30.26 6.49 21.16
N LYS A 98 -29.12 6.73 21.80
CA LYS A 98 -28.98 6.49 23.24
C LYS A 98 -29.80 7.52 24.03
N ALA A 99 -29.73 8.79 23.66
CA ALA A 99 -30.51 9.86 24.28
C ALA A 99 -32.02 9.65 24.08
N GLU A 100 -32.46 9.26 22.88
CA GLU A 100 -33.86 8.96 22.58
C GLU A 100 -34.36 7.74 23.38
N ASN A 101 -33.54 6.70 23.52
CA ASN A 101 -33.90 5.58 24.39
C ASN A 101 -34.04 5.98 25.86
N ASP A 102 -33.19 6.89 26.35
CA ASP A 102 -33.25 7.37 27.72
C ASP A 102 -34.48 8.28 27.94
N SER A 103 -34.83 9.12 26.97
CA SER A 103 -36.05 9.95 27.02
C SER A 103 -37.32 9.09 26.99
N LEU A 104 -37.39 8.10 26.10
CA LEU A 104 -38.51 7.16 26.00
C LEU A 104 -38.70 6.35 27.30
N LYS A 105 -37.60 5.95 27.97
CA LYS A 105 -37.66 5.30 29.28
C LYS A 105 -38.22 6.22 30.36
N ALA A 106 -37.82 7.49 30.38
CA ALA A 106 -38.32 8.46 31.35
C ALA A 106 -39.81 8.78 31.14
N LEU A 107 -40.28 8.78 29.88
CA LEU A 107 -41.68 8.98 29.52
C LEU A 107 -42.57 7.79 29.89
N LYS A 108 -41.98 6.58 29.93
CA LYS A 108 -42.65 5.35 30.37
C LYS A 108 -42.70 5.29 31.91
N ILE A 109 -43.53 6.13 32.51
CA ILE A 109 -43.86 6.08 33.95
C ILE A 109 -44.56 4.74 34.24
N PRO A 110 -44.28 4.05 35.36
CA PRO A 110 -44.98 2.82 35.69
C PRO A 110 -46.44 3.15 36.04
N ALA A 111 -47.36 2.86 35.13
CA ALA A 111 -48.76 2.69 35.50
C ALA A 111 -48.86 1.35 36.22
N GLU A 112 -49.16 1.40 37.52
CA GLU A 112 -49.39 0.24 38.37
C GLU A 112 -50.47 -0.69 37.78
N GLY A 113 -50.22 -2.00 37.90
CA GLY A 113 -51.24 -3.03 37.95
C GLY A 113 -51.85 -3.44 36.61
N SER A 114 -51.27 -4.47 35.96
CA SER A 114 -51.97 -5.64 35.39
C SER A 114 -51.06 -6.44 34.47
N GLN A 115 -50.55 -7.56 34.96
CA GLN A 115 -50.22 -8.79 34.20
C GLN A 115 -49.38 -8.71 32.91
N ALA A 116 -48.55 -7.67 32.70
CA ALA A 116 -47.64 -7.59 31.54
C ALA A 116 -46.18 -7.96 31.85
N GLU A 117 -45.86 -8.40 33.07
CA GLU A 117 -44.47 -8.63 33.53
C GLU A 117 -43.74 -9.79 32.83
N GLN A 118 -44.42 -10.66 32.07
CA GLN A 118 -43.77 -11.80 31.40
C GLN A 118 -43.27 -11.52 29.98
N ALA A 119 -43.61 -10.39 29.36
CA ALA A 119 -43.16 -10.07 27.98
C ALA A 119 -41.95 -9.12 27.89
N GLY A 120 -41.54 -8.51 29.01
CA GLY A 120 -40.49 -7.46 29.02
C GLY A 120 -39.04 -7.95 29.09
N ASN A 121 -38.79 -9.20 29.54
CA ASN A 121 -37.43 -9.70 29.78
C ASN A 121 -36.71 -10.21 28.52
N GLN A 122 -37.44 -10.55 27.47
CA GLN A 122 -36.86 -11.09 26.23
C GLN A 122 -36.00 -10.07 25.47
N PRO A 123 -36.47 -8.84 25.19
CA PRO A 123 -35.63 -7.85 24.52
C PRO A 123 -34.43 -7.40 25.35
N GLN A 124 -34.50 -7.41 26.69
CA GLN A 124 -33.37 -7.05 27.56
C GLN A 124 -32.28 -8.12 27.60
N ALA A 125 -32.65 -9.40 27.65
CA ALA A 125 -31.69 -10.50 27.59
C ALA A 125 -31.00 -10.56 26.22
N GLU A 126 -31.74 -10.35 25.12
CA GLU A 126 -31.17 -10.25 23.77
C GLU A 126 -30.25 -9.03 23.64
N LEU A 127 -30.58 -7.90 24.27
CA LEU A 127 -29.73 -6.70 24.26
C LEU A 127 -28.41 -6.91 25.01
N GLU A 128 -28.46 -7.55 26.18
CA GLU A 128 -27.25 -7.87 26.95
C GLU A 128 -26.41 -8.97 26.25
N ALA A 129 -27.05 -9.92 25.59
CA ALA A 129 -26.37 -10.89 24.73
C ALA A 129 -25.65 -10.21 23.56
N LEU A 130 -26.34 -9.35 22.81
CA LEU A 130 -25.76 -8.57 21.71
C LEU A 130 -24.63 -7.65 22.19
N LYS A 131 -24.78 -7.00 23.34
CA LYS A 131 -23.75 -6.14 23.92
C LYS A 131 -22.53 -6.95 24.35
N SER A 132 -22.73 -8.16 24.87
CA SER A 132 -21.65 -9.09 25.19
C SER A 132 -20.92 -9.57 23.94
N GLU A 133 -21.64 -9.83 22.85
CA GLU A 133 -21.08 -10.26 21.56
C GLU A 133 -20.29 -9.12 20.90
N ILE A 134 -20.83 -7.89 20.90
CA ILE A 134 -20.11 -6.70 20.43
C ILE A 134 -18.82 -6.49 21.22
N LYS A 135 -18.86 -6.65 22.55
CA LYS A 135 -17.66 -6.54 23.40
C LYS A 135 -16.63 -7.61 23.05
N ALA A 136 -17.06 -8.86 22.88
CA ALA A 136 -16.19 -9.98 22.50
C ALA A 136 -15.56 -9.79 21.10
N LEU A 137 -16.32 -9.26 20.15
CA LEU A 137 -15.81 -8.90 18.82
C LEU A 137 -14.79 -7.77 18.90
N ASN A 138 -15.06 -6.73 19.69
CA ASN A 138 -14.15 -5.60 19.85
C ASN A 138 -12.82 -6.02 20.52
N ASP A 139 -12.88 -6.90 21.51
CA ASP A 139 -11.68 -7.47 22.14
C ASP A 139 -10.86 -8.33 21.16
N LYS A 140 -11.52 -9.07 20.25
CA LYS A 140 -10.84 -9.80 19.16
C LYS A 140 -10.15 -8.86 18.17
N ILE A 141 -10.80 -7.76 17.78
CA ILE A 141 -10.23 -6.74 16.89
C ILE A 141 -8.98 -6.13 17.55
N LYS A 142 -9.07 -5.75 18.82
CA LYS A 142 -7.96 -5.18 19.58
C LYS A 142 -6.79 -6.16 19.74
N GLY A 143 -7.08 -7.45 19.93
CA GLY A 143 -6.07 -8.51 19.95
C GLY A 143 -5.37 -8.70 18.61
N GLN A 144 -6.11 -8.63 17.49
CA GLN A 144 -5.52 -8.66 16.14
C GLN A 144 -4.61 -7.45 15.89
N GLU A 145 -5.01 -6.24 16.28
CA GLU A 145 -4.16 -5.05 16.15
C GLU A 145 -2.85 -5.15 16.92
N GLN A 146 -2.86 -5.74 18.12
CA GLN A 146 -1.64 -5.97 18.92
C GLN A 146 -0.72 -7.01 18.27
N LEU A 147 -1.27 -8.11 17.76
CA LEU A 147 -0.50 -9.11 17.01
C LEU A 147 0.11 -8.50 15.75
N ASN A 148 -0.66 -7.72 15.00
CA ASN A 148 -0.20 -7.10 13.77
C ASN A 148 0.91 -6.07 14.04
N ASN A 149 0.79 -5.28 15.12
CA ASN A 149 1.86 -4.39 15.57
C ASN A 149 3.12 -5.13 16.04
N GLN A 150 3.00 -6.29 16.69
CA GLN A 150 4.15 -7.12 17.06
C GLN A 150 4.84 -7.73 15.85
N VAL A 151 4.07 -8.26 14.90
CA VAL A 151 4.58 -8.82 13.64
C VAL A 151 5.29 -7.70 12.87
N SER A 152 4.66 -6.54 12.71
CA SER A 152 5.26 -5.37 12.08
C SER A 152 6.58 -4.94 12.73
N LYS A 153 6.70 -4.94 14.07
CA LYS A 153 7.96 -4.67 14.78
C LYS A 153 9.03 -5.74 14.54
N LYS A 154 8.65 -7.03 14.45
CA LYS A 154 9.59 -8.12 14.12
C LYS A 154 10.09 -8.01 12.68
N TRP A 155 9.20 -7.70 11.75
CA TRP A 155 9.57 -7.43 10.35
C TRP A 155 10.49 -6.22 10.23
N TYR A 156 10.22 -5.12 10.93
CA TYR A 156 11.11 -3.95 10.94
C TYR A 156 12.53 -4.28 11.43
N LYS A 157 12.67 -5.15 12.45
CA LYS A 157 13.98 -5.61 12.94
C LYS A 157 14.70 -6.56 11.97
N PHE A 158 13.97 -7.29 11.13
CA PHE A 158 14.57 -8.20 10.15
C PHE A 158 15.15 -7.44 8.93
N TRP A 159 14.66 -6.23 8.68
CA TRP A 159 15.09 -5.37 7.56
C TRP A 159 16.16 -4.33 7.94
N LYS A 160 16.62 -4.31 9.20
CA LYS A 160 17.67 -3.42 9.70
C LYS A 160 18.95 -4.21 9.98
#